data_AF-A0A536LCQ0-F1
#
_entry.id   AF-A0A536LCQ0-F1
#
_cell.length_a   1.000
_cell.length_b   1.000
_cell.length_c   1.000
_cell.angle_alpha   90.00
_cell.angle_beta   90.00
_cell.angle_gamma   90.00
#
_symmetry.space_group_name_H-M   'P 1'
#
loop_
_entity.id
_entity.type
_entity.pdbx_description
1 polymer ?
#
loop_
_entity_poly.entity_id
_entity_poly.type
_entity_poly.pdbx_seq_one_letter_code
_entity_poly.pdbx_strand_id
1 'polypeptide(L)' 'MRIAYVCADPGISALGDKGASVHLRSLAGALARRGHAVTLLSTRLDGANPPPPDVTLTQLTDGSLTHIR' A
#
# COMPACT_ATOMS: atom_id res chain seq x y z
N MET A 1 -1.04 14.12 8.35
CA MET A 1 -2.43 13.67 8.10
C MET A 1 -2.49 12.15 8.23
N ARG A 2 -3.70 11.57 8.30
CA ARG A 2 -3.93 10.13 8.14
C ARG A 2 -4.34 9.87 6.69
N ILE A 3 -3.64 9.00 5.98
CA ILE A 3 -3.85 8.75 4.55
C ILE A 3 -4.05 7.26 4.32
N ALA A 4 -5.20 6.91 3.73
CA ALA A 4 -5.42 5.60 3.16
C ALA A 4 -5.12 5.66 1.65
N TYR A 5 -4.11 4.90 1.21
CA TYR A 5 -3.80 4.73 -0.21
C TYR A 5 -4.28 3.34 -0.64
N VAL A 6 -5.28 3.27 -1.51
CA VAL A 6 -5.98 2.03 -1.84
C VAL A 6 -5.67 1.59 -3.26
N CYS A 7 -5.23 0.34 -3.41
CA CYS A 7 -5.17 -0.40 -4.66
C CYS A 7 -6.19 -1.53 -4.64
N ALA A 8 -7.33 -1.33 -5.32
CA ALA A 8 -8.39 -2.33 -5.43
C ALA A 8 -8.22 -3.29 -6.64
N ASP A 9 -7.17 -3.10 -7.44
CA ASP A 9 -6.91 -3.93 -8.62
C ASP A 9 -6.32 -5.30 -8.22
N PRO A 10 -6.97 -6.44 -8.52
CA PRO A 10 -6.45 -7.78 -8.21
C PRO A 10 -5.24 -8.21 -9.07
N GLY A 11 -4.92 -7.47 -10.14
CA GLY A 11 -3.77 -7.69 -11.00
C GLY A 11 -2.46 -7.09 -10.47
N ILE A 12 -2.53 -6.27 -9.41
CA ILE A 12 -1.40 -5.54 -8.83
C ILE A 12 -1.15 -6.04 -7.41
N SER A 13 0.07 -6.50 -7.14
CA SER A 13 0.53 -6.73 -5.77
C SER A 13 1.40 -5.59 -5.28
N ALA A 14 1.20 -5.14 -4.04
CA ALA A 14 2.00 -4.06 -3.44
C ALA A 14 3.50 -4.41 -3.34
N LEU A 15 3.83 -5.69 -3.14
CA LEU A 15 5.21 -6.19 -3.03
C LEU A 15 5.77 -6.75 -4.35
N GLY A 16 5.02 -6.60 -5.44
CA GLY A 16 5.43 -6.98 -6.79
C GLY A 16 6.54 -6.10 -7.38
N ASP A 17 6.99 -6.50 -8.57
CA ASP A 17 8.08 -5.91 -9.35
C ASP A 17 7.60 -5.01 -10.51
N LYS A 18 6.31 -5.09 -10.87
CA LYS A 18 5.71 -4.26 -11.93
C LYS A 18 5.78 -2.78 -11.58
N GLY A 19 5.79 -1.93 -12.61
CA GLY A 19 5.81 -0.47 -12.44
C GLY A 19 4.68 0.06 -11.54
N ALA A 20 3.49 -0.55 -11.62
CA ALA A 20 2.38 -0.22 -10.72
C ALA A 20 2.71 -0.52 -9.24
N SER A 21 3.32 -1.67 -8.95
CA SER A 21 3.79 -2.04 -7.61
C SER A 21 4.86 -1.07 -7.09
N VAL A 22 5.79 -0.67 -7.96
CA VAL A 22 6.80 0.34 -7.63
C VAL A 22 6.14 1.69 -7.32
N HIS A 23 5.13 2.10 -8.10
CA HIS A 23 4.39 3.33 -7.87
C HIS A 23 3.68 3.33 -6.50
N LEU A 24 3.01 2.22 -6.14
CA LEU A 24 2.36 2.07 -4.83
C LEU A 24 3.36 2.31 -3.69
N ARG A 25 4.48 1.59 -3.71
CA ARG A 25 5.51 1.69 -2.65
C ARG A 25 6.19 3.06 -2.63
N SER A 26 6.50 3.62 -3.80
CA SER A 26 7.18 4.90 -3.93
C SER A 26 6.35 6.07 -3.42
N LEU A 27 5.07 6.12 -3.81
CA LEU A 27 4.17 7.20 -3.39
C LEU A 27 3.84 7.07 -1.89
N ALA A 28 3.53 5.86 -1.40
CA ALA A 28 3.27 5.65 0.02
C ALA A 28 4.48 6.05 0.88
N GLY A 29 5.69 5.62 0.50
CA GLY A 29 6.91 5.99 1.20
C GLY A 29 7.21 7.49 1.12
N ALA A 30 6.92 8.15 -0.01
CA ALA A 30 7.08 9.60 -0.12
C ALA A 30 6.14 10.37 0.81
N LEU A 31 4.89 9.93 0.94
CA LEU A 31 3.92 10.51 1.88
C LEU A 31 4.35 10.28 3.33
N ALA A 32 4.82 9.08 3.67
CA ALA A 32 5.32 8.77 5.02
C ALA A 32 6.54 9.65 5.39
N ARG A 33 7.52 9.81 4.48
CA ARG A 33 8.68 10.70 4.68
C ARG A 33 8.31 12.17 4.91
N ARG A 34 7.11 12.60 4.52
CA ARG A 34 6.59 13.95 4.81
C ARG A 34 5.89 14.04 6.18
N GLY A 35 5.97 13.00 7.01
CA GLY A 35 5.37 12.96 8.34
C GLY A 35 3.87 12.63 8.34
N HIS A 36 3.38 11.91 7.34
CA HIS A 36 1.99 11.44 7.30
C HIS A 36 1.89 10.00 7.80
N ALA A 37 0.82 9.68 8.52
CA ALA A 37 0.49 8.29 8.85
C ALA A 37 -0.18 7.65 7.63
N VAL A 38 0.50 6.72 6.97
CA VAL A 38 0.06 6.14 5.69
C VAL A 38 -0.28 4.66 5.87
N THR A 39 -1.48 4.29 5.44
CA THR A 39 -1.89 2.89 5.27
C THR A 39 -2.03 2.60 3.78
N LEU A 40 -1.21 1.71 3.25
CA LEU A 40 -1.32 1.19 1.88
C LEU A 40 -2.17 -0.09 1.91
N LEU A 41 -3.38 0.01 1.37
CA LEU A 41 -4.30 -1.11 1.20
C LEU A 41 -4.16 -1.69 -0.19
N SER A 42 -4.00 -3.01 -0.31
CA SER A 42 -3.90 -3.68 -1.60
C SER A 42 -4.60 -5.02 -1.56
N THR A 43 -5.29 -5.41 -2.63
CA THR A 43 -5.91 -6.74 -2.77
C THR A 43 -4.89 -7.88 -2.64
N ARG A 44 -3.65 -7.60 -3.05
CA ARG A 44 -2.52 -8.53 -3.04
C ARG A 44 -1.28 -7.92 -2.41
N LEU A 45 -0.57 -8.73 -1.63
CA LEU A 45 0.67 -8.37 -0.93
C LEU A 45 1.82 -9.35 -1.23
N ASP A 46 1.71 -10.20 -2.25
CA ASP A 46 2.77 -11.15 -2.63
C ASP A 46 3.95 -10.50 -3.38
N GLY A 47 5.14 -11.06 -3.25
CA GLY A 47 6.35 -10.63 -3.94
C GLY A 47 7.56 -10.52 -3.02
N ALA A 48 8.72 -10.25 -3.61
CA ALA A 48 10.01 -10.24 -2.91
C ALA A 48 10.51 -8.83 -2.52
N ASN A 49 9.79 -7.78 -2.91
CA ASN A 49 10.21 -6.42 -2.61
C ASN A 49 9.78 -6.00 -1.20
N PRO A 50 10.64 -5.30 -0.44
CA PRO A 50 10.28 -4.88 0.90
C PRO A 50 9.22 -3.77 0.89
N PRO A 51 8.43 -3.66 1.97
CA PRO A 51 7.60 -2.49 2.22
C PRO A 51 8.40 -1.19 2.23
N PRO A 52 7.79 -0.05 1.87
CA PRO A 52 8.34 1.25 2.23
C PRO A 52 8.37 1.42 3.77
N PRO A 53 9.41 2.05 4.34
CA PRO A 53 9.47 2.37 5.76
C PRO A 53 8.29 3.27 6.19
N ASP A 54 7.87 3.12 7.45
CA ASP A 54 6.82 3.93 8.09
C ASP A 54 5.45 3.90 7.38
N VAL A 55 5.20 2.88 6.55
CA VAL A 55 3.91 2.63 5.90
C VAL A 55 3.31 1.34 6.46
N THR A 56 2.06 1.42 6.90
CA THR A 56 1.29 0.22 7.28
C THR A 56 0.74 -0.43 6.02
N LEU A 57 1.08 -1.69 5.76
CA LEU A 57 0.47 -2.48 4.68
C LEU A 57 -0.74 -3.25 5.21
N THR A 58 -1.82 -3.30 4.45
CA THR A 58 -3.00 -4.06 4.81
C THR A 58 -3.59 -4.71 3.57
N GLN A 59 -3.93 -6.00 3.66
CA GLN A 59 -4.58 -6.68 2.55
C GLN A 59 -6.06 -6.33 2.51
N LEU A 60 -6.56 -6.00 1.32
CA LEU A 60 -7.98 -5.77 1.07
C LEU A 60 -8.64 -7.11 0.75
N THR A 61 -9.32 -7.71 1.73
CA THR A 61 -9.88 -9.07 1.65
C THR A 61 -11.19 -9.16 0.86
N ASP A 62 -12.01 -8.12 0.88
CA ASP A 62 -13.39 -8.13 0.33
C ASP A 62 -13.80 -6.78 -0.32
N GLY A 63 -12.84 -5.89 -0.55
CA GLY A 63 -13.13 -4.52 -1.00
C GLY A 63 -13.65 -3.59 0.11
N SER A 64 -13.89 -4.11 1.32
CA SER A 64 -14.32 -3.30 2.46
C SER A 64 -13.13 -2.62 3.13
N LEU A 65 -13.33 -1.36 3.54
CA LEU A 65 -12.33 -0.55 4.25
C LEU A 65 -12.49 -0.65 5.77
N THR A 66 -13.15 -1.70 6.26
CA THR A 66 -13.66 -1.83 7.64
C THR A 66 -12.55 -1.87 8.71
N HIS A 67 -11.30 -2.02 8.30
CA HIS A 67 -10.13 -2.11 9.17
C HIS A 67 -9.25 -0.85 9.20
N ILE A 68 -9.62 0.22 8.50
CA ILE A 68 -8.89 1.49 8.56
C ILE A 68 -9.30 2.23 9.82
N ARG A 69 -8.51 2.09 10.89
CA ARG A 69 -8.63 2.90 12.10
C ARG A 69 -7.73 4.10 12.00
#